data_AF-A0A1R0Z2T9-F1
#
_entry.id   AF-A0A1R0Z2T9-F1
#
_cell.length_a   1.000
_cell.length_b   1.000
_cell.length_c   1.000
_cell.angle_alpha   90.00
_cell.angle_beta   90.00
_cell.angle_gamma   90.00
#
_symmetry.space_group_name_H-M   'P 1'
#
loop_
_entity.id
_entity.type
_entity.pdbx_description
1 polymer ?
#
loop_
_entity_poly.entity_id
_entity_poly.type
_entity_poly.pdbx_seq_one_letter_code
_entity_poly.pdbx_strand_id
1 'polypeptide(L)' 'MRTENQIQSKINELTLQRRSLESRLASLTENSPQQDNLQTQLTRVEDMIMMLEWVLNAPVGRYHA' A
#
# COMPACT_ATOMS: atom_id res chain seq x y z
N MET A 1 8.20 17.42 -5.12
CA MET A 1 7.97 16.32 -4.17
C MET A 1 6.55 16.41 -3.64
N ARG A 2 5.86 15.29 -3.44
CA ARG A 2 4.60 15.29 -2.65
C ARG A 2 4.92 15.71 -1.22
N THR A 3 4.03 16.45 -0.56
CA THR A 3 4.23 16.81 0.86
C THR A 3 4.03 15.60 1.76
N GLU A 4 4.56 15.66 2.98
CA GLU A 4 4.36 14.64 4.02
C GLU A 4 2.87 14.25 4.18
N ASN A 5 1.99 15.26 4.27
CA ASN A 5 0.55 15.08 4.33
C ASN A 5 -0.03 14.34 3.12
N GLN A 6 0.50 14.57 1.91
CA GLN A 6 0.05 13.86 0.71
C GLN A 6 0.49 12.40 0.71
N ILE A 7 1.67 12.09 1.25
CA ILE A 7 2.16 10.72 1.40
C ILE A 7 1.31 9.99 2.45
N GLN A 8 1.07 10.62 3.60
CA GLN A 8 0.26 10.04 4.68
C GLN A 8 -1.18 9.77 4.24
N SER A 9 -1.83 10.72 3.57
CA SER A 9 -3.17 10.51 2.99
C SER A 9 -3.18 9.34 2.01
N LYS A 10 -2.12 9.20 1.19
CA LYS A 10 -2.04 8.10 0.25
C LYS A 10 -1.84 6.74 0.92
N ILE A 11 -1.03 6.67 1.97
CA ILE A 11 -0.87 5.46 2.80
C ILE A 11 -2.22 5.06 3.41
N ASN A 12 -2.99 6.02 3.93
CA ASN A 12 -4.31 5.73 4.50
C ASN A 12 -5.30 5.16 3.47
N GLU A 13 -5.36 5.75 2.27
CA GLU A 13 -6.15 5.22 1.15
C GLU A 13 -5.77 3.79 0.80
N LEU A 14 -4.47 3.54 0.61
CA LEU A 14 -3.97 2.21 0.26
C LEU A 14 -4.21 1.19 1.39
N THR A 15 -4.14 1.62 2.65
CA THR A 15 -4.47 0.77 3.80
C THR A 15 -5.92 0.34 3.80
N LEU A 16 -6.85 1.24 3.46
CA LEU A 16 -8.27 0.90 3.29
C LEU A 16 -8.47 -0.08 2.14
N GLN A 17 -7.78 0.13 1.02
CA GLN A 17 -7.82 -0.77 -0.12
C GLN A 17 -7.29 -2.17 0.25
N ARG A 18 -6.18 -2.24 0.98
CA ARG A 18 -5.58 -3.49 1.50
C ARG A 18 -6.60 -4.28 2.32
N ARG A 19 -7.23 -3.65 3.32
CA ARG A 19 -8.26 -4.28 4.16
C ARG A 19 -9.46 -4.80 3.35
N SER A 20 -9.87 -4.07 2.32
CA SER A 20 -10.95 -4.48 1.42
C SER A 20 -10.57 -5.73 0.61
N LEU A 21 -9.33 -5.79 0.11
CA LEU A 21 -8.80 -6.95 -0.61
C LEU A 21 -8.64 -8.17 0.31
N GLU A 22 -8.13 -7.99 1.54
CA GLU A 22 -8.02 -9.04 2.56
C GLU A 22 -9.40 -9.63 2.91
N SER A 23 -10.40 -8.78 3.11
CA SER A 23 -11.78 -9.22 3.39
C SER A 23 -12.36 -10.04 2.25
N ARG A 24 -12.13 -9.63 1.00
CA ARG A 24 -12.55 -10.39 -0.18
C ARG A 24 -11.81 -11.73 -0.28
N LEU A 25 -10.50 -11.77 -0.04
CA LEU A 25 -9.72 -13.01 -0.01
C LEU A 25 -10.23 -13.98 1.05
N ALA A 26 -10.52 -13.49 2.26
CA ALA A 26 -11.06 -14.32 3.34
C ALA A 26 -12.43 -14.93 3.02
N SER A 27 -13.21 -14.30 2.13
CA SER A 27 -14.51 -14.80 1.67
C SER A 27 -14.43 -15.80 0.50
N LEU A 28 -13.26 -15.99 -0.10
CA LEU A 28 -13.10 -16.89 -1.25
C LEU A 28 -12.72 -18.30 -0.81
N THR A 29 -13.21 -19.29 -1.56
CA THR A 29 -12.75 -20.67 -1.47
C THR A 29 -11.30 -20.78 -1.97
N GLU A 30 -10.50 -21.56 -1.24
CA GLU A 30 -9.10 -21.82 -1.58
C GLU A 30 -8.94 -22.40 -3.00
N ASN A 31 -7.88 -21.97 -3.69
CA ASN A 31 -7.47 -22.39 -5.03
C ASN A 31 -8.39 -21.94 -6.19
N SER A 32 -9.12 -20.84 -6.01
CA SER A 32 -9.84 -20.21 -7.12
C SER A 32 -8.91 -19.26 -7.91
N PRO A 33 -9.04 -19.16 -9.25
CA PRO A 33 -8.28 -18.18 -10.04
C PRO A 33 -8.50 -16.72 -9.60
N GLN A 34 -9.62 -16.44 -8.94
CA GLN A 34 -9.94 -15.15 -8.35
C GLN A 34 -9.06 -14.85 -7.12
N GLN A 35 -8.71 -15.87 -6.35
CA GLN A 35 -7.79 -15.75 -5.23
C GLN A 35 -6.41 -15.29 -5.69
N ASP A 36 -5.82 -15.96 -6.69
CA ASP A 36 -4.49 -15.60 -7.22
C ASP A 36 -4.45 -14.16 -7.73
N ASN A 37 -5.52 -13.74 -8.41
CA ASN A 37 -5.64 -12.37 -8.90
C ASN A 37 -5.72 -11.35 -7.75
N LEU A 38 -6.55 -11.61 -6.73
CA LEU A 38 -6.65 -10.73 -5.56
C LEU A 38 -5.37 -10.72 -4.72
N GLN A 39 -4.69 -11.86 -4.59
CA GLN A 39 -3.41 -11.98 -3.91
C GLN A 39 -2.34 -11.13 -4.61
N THR A 40 -2.30 -11.18 -5.95
CA THR A 40 -1.41 -10.33 -6.76
C THR A 40 -1.73 -8.84 -6.57
N GLN A 41 -3.01 -8.47 -6.51
CA GLN A 41 -3.41 -7.09 -6.23
C GLN A 41 -3.00 -6.65 -4.82
N LEU A 42 -3.15 -7.54 -3.83
CA LEU A 42 -2.79 -7.29 -2.44
C LEU A 42 -1.28 -7.00 -2.32
N THR A 43 -0.44 -7.85 -2.90
CA THR A 43 1.02 -7.68 -2.90
C THR A 43 1.44 -6.34 -3.50
N ARG A 44 0.83 -5.92 -4.62
CA ARG A 44 1.14 -4.61 -5.22
C ARG A 44 0.78 -3.43 -4.31
N VAL A 45 -0.34 -3.52 -3.59
CA VAL A 45 -0.75 -2.48 -2.64
C VAL A 45 0.22 -2.43 -1.45
N GLU A 46 0.65 -3.58 -0.95
CA GLU A 46 1.64 -3.69 0.13
C GLU A 46 2.99 -3.10 -0.27
N ASP A 47 3.47 -3.41 -1.47
CA ASP A 47 4.71 -2.83 -2.02
C ASP A 47 4.63 -1.29 -2.13
N MET A 48 3.47 -0.78 -2.58
CA MET A 48 3.24 0.66 -2.69
C MET A 48 3.21 1.34 -1.32
N ILE A 49 2.59 0.72 -0.31
CA ILE A 49 2.57 1.22 1.07
C ILE A 49 4.01 1.26 1.60
N MET A 50 4.76 0.16 1.48
CA MET A 50 6.14 0.07 1.96
C MET A 50 7.03 1.15 1.33
N MET A 51 6.89 1.41 0.02
CA MET A 51 7.64 2.46 -0.66
C MET A 51 7.30 3.85 -0.12
N LEU A 52 6.01 4.14 0.11
CA LEU A 52 5.58 5.43 0.63
C LEU A 52 6.01 5.64 2.09
N GLU A 53 5.97 4.59 2.91
CA GLU A 53 6.51 4.60 4.26
C GLU A 53 8.02 4.85 4.25
N TRP A 54 8.76 4.26 3.31
CA TRP A 54 10.18 4.55 3.14
C TRP A 54 10.43 6.02 2.79
N VAL A 55 9.66 6.58 1.84
CA VAL A 55 9.79 8.00 1.46
C VAL A 55 9.43 8.93 2.62
N LEU A 56 8.40 8.58 3.40
CA LEU A 56 7.97 9.36 4.57
C LEU A 56 9.05 9.43 5.64
N ASN A 57 9.77 8.32 5.84
CA ASN A 57 10.82 8.20 6.86
C ASN A 57 12.22 8.48 6.31
N ALA A 58 12.37 8.76 5.01
CA ALA A 58 13.66 9.04 4.41
C ALA A 58 14.24 10.34 5.01
N PRO A 59 15.54 10.37 5.35
CA PRO A 59 16.15 11.57 5.90
C PRO A 59 16.05 12.70 4.87
N VAL A 60 15.38 13.79 5.24
CA VAL A 60 15.38 15.04 4.46
C VAL A 60 16.78 15.63 4.52
N GLY A 61 17.59 15.33 3.50
CA GLY A 61 18.88 15.97 3.30
C GLY A 61 18.70 17.48 3.22
N ARG A 62 19.23 18.21 4.20
CA ARG A 62 19.31 19.68 4.14
C ARG A 62 20.31 20.07 3.04
N TYR A 63 19.85 20.11 1.80
CA TYR A 63 20.60 20.72 0.68
C TYR A 63 20.11 22.15 0.40
N HIS A 64 19.76 22.89 1.45
CA HIS A 64 19.63 24.34 1.40
C HIS A 64 20.28 24.86 2.69
N ALA A 65 21.60 25.08 2.61
CA ALA A 65 22.35 25.96 3.50
C ALA A 65 22.77 27.18 2.68
#